data_AF-A0A0E0J2F0-F1
#
_entry.id   AF-A0A0E0J2F0-F1
#
_cell.length_a   1.000
_cell.length_b   1.000
_cell.length_c   1.000
_cell.angle_alpha   90.00
_cell.angle_beta   90.00
_cell.angle_gamma   90.00
#
_symmetry.space_group_name_H-M   'P 1'
#
loop_
_entity.id
_entity.type
_entity.pdbx_description
1 polymer ?
#
loop_
_entity_poly.entity_id
_entity_poly.type
_entity_poly.pdbx_seq_one_letter_code
_entity_poly.pdbx_strand_id
1 'polypeptide(L)'
;MQIIRDIVSSVHYVNERYPQAGTSSSGSAIPPLTMFPLELASHKILYEKIPTGEYKIFLGDISTTNHWPKTMKKIEDLKRHNWNCLGKYISTIMVGHKPNTELIHLVDVLIKDILWEPALWGSKIKMRFVREIVWCLENDKTGGRKSTLSKLSPLGLQDCITKLGLNYNEAKSLLSSVMLLRNKIVAHQDDPYQNYTGPKEQIGVAKALLEKLVLDSKPAYMIKLIEEIRKLNWIGESPLVRSLTSYVKAFDPNLKIRTS
;
A
#
# COMPACT_ATOMS: atom_id res chain seq x y z
N MET A 1 -6.14 -4.23 -8.17
CA MET A 1 -5.36 -4.05 -6.91
C MET A 1 -4.70 -5.35 -6.47
N GLN A 2 -5.46 -6.43 -6.19
CA GLN A 2 -4.89 -7.72 -5.78
C GLN A 2 -3.79 -8.22 -6.74
N ILE A 3 -4.04 -8.09 -8.06
CA ILE A 3 -3.10 -8.50 -9.10
C ILE A 3 -1.74 -7.81 -8.99
N ILE A 4 -1.75 -6.49 -8.94
CA ILE A 4 -0.53 -5.68 -8.86
C ILE A 4 0.21 -5.97 -7.56
N ARG A 5 -0.50 -6.14 -6.44
CA ARG A 5 0.10 -6.48 -5.16
C ARG A 5 0.83 -7.82 -5.19
N ASP A 6 0.23 -8.85 -5.79
CA ASP A 6 0.81 -10.19 -5.81
C ASP A 6 2.03 -10.25 -6.75
N ILE A 7 2.00 -9.51 -7.86
CA ILE A 7 3.16 -9.35 -8.76
C ILE A 7 4.29 -8.59 -8.04
N VAL A 8 3.99 -7.46 -7.40
CA VAL A 8 4.97 -6.68 -6.61
C VAL A 8 5.58 -7.55 -5.50
N SER A 9 4.76 -8.35 -4.81
CA SER A 9 5.24 -9.26 -3.77
C SER A 9 6.16 -10.35 -4.32
N SER A 10 5.86 -10.87 -5.51
CA SER A 10 6.70 -11.87 -6.19
C SER A 10 8.05 -11.28 -6.58
N VAL A 11 8.07 -10.06 -7.15
CA VAL A 11 9.31 -9.36 -7.49
C VAL A 11 10.14 -9.04 -6.25
N HIS A 12 9.48 -8.58 -5.18
CA HIS A 12 10.12 -8.33 -3.89
C HIS A 12 10.76 -9.61 -3.32
N TYR A 13 10.04 -10.73 -3.38
CA TYR A 13 10.55 -12.02 -2.93
C TYR A 13 11.79 -12.45 -3.72
N VAL A 14 11.79 -12.30 -5.05
CA VAL A 14 12.98 -12.60 -5.89
C VAL A 14 14.16 -11.71 -5.51
N ASN A 15 13.94 -10.41 -5.30
CA ASN A 15 15.00 -9.47 -4.97
C ASN A 15 15.57 -9.65 -3.55
N GLU A 16 14.79 -10.12 -2.57
CA GLU A 16 15.20 -10.16 -1.17
C GLU A 16 15.42 -11.57 -0.59
N ARG A 17 14.83 -12.62 -1.17
CA ARG A 17 14.87 -13.98 -0.60
C ARG A 17 15.69 -14.98 -1.40
N TYR A 18 15.91 -14.75 -2.70
CA TYR A 18 16.78 -15.64 -3.47
C TYR A 18 18.24 -15.42 -3.07
N PRO A 19 19.01 -16.49 -2.81
CA PRO A 19 20.41 -16.38 -2.44
C PRO A 19 21.18 -15.57 -3.47
N GLN A 20 21.94 -14.61 -2.93
CA GLN A 20 22.85 -13.77 -3.69
C GLN A 20 23.98 -14.67 -4.19
N ALA A 21 24.24 -14.64 -5.50
CA ALA A 21 25.30 -15.44 -6.13
C ALA A 21 26.61 -15.27 -5.33
N GLY A 22 27.13 -16.38 -4.78
CA GLY A 22 28.33 -16.41 -3.93
C GLY A 22 28.13 -16.79 -2.46
N THR A 23 26.90 -17.04 -1.99
CA THR A 23 26.61 -17.44 -0.59
C THR A 23 26.12 -18.88 -0.47
N SER A 24 26.92 -19.86 -0.89
CA SER A 24 26.63 -21.27 -0.66
C SER A 24 27.69 -21.89 0.24
N SER A 25 27.48 -21.80 1.56
CA SER A 25 28.04 -22.75 2.52
C SER A 25 26.96 -23.79 2.85
N SER A 26 27.29 -25.07 2.68
CA SER A 26 26.60 -26.29 3.11
C SER A 26 25.67 -27.03 2.10
N GLY A 27 26.17 -28.18 1.63
CA GLY A 27 25.58 -29.51 1.89
C GLY A 27 24.26 -29.94 1.21
N SER A 28 23.54 -29.07 0.51
CA SER A 28 22.32 -29.47 -0.23
C SER A 28 22.65 -29.89 -1.67
N ALA A 29 22.19 -31.08 -2.09
CA ALA A 29 22.33 -31.59 -3.46
C ALA A 29 21.52 -30.78 -4.50
N ILE A 30 20.64 -29.88 -4.04
CA ILE A 30 19.93 -28.92 -4.89
C ILE A 30 20.66 -27.59 -4.77
N PRO A 31 21.23 -27.04 -5.87
CA PRO A 31 21.82 -25.72 -5.85
C PRO A 31 20.78 -24.70 -5.36
N PRO A 32 21.12 -23.83 -4.41
CA PRO A 32 20.23 -22.73 -4.06
C PRO A 32 19.91 -21.94 -5.34
N LEU A 33 18.62 -21.73 -5.63
CA LEU A 33 18.22 -20.89 -6.77
C LEU A 33 18.85 -19.51 -6.60
N THR A 34 19.79 -19.14 -7.46
CA THR A 34 20.39 -17.81 -7.42
C THR A 34 19.40 -16.78 -7.96
N MET A 35 19.45 -15.55 -7.43
CA MET A 35 18.66 -14.44 -7.97
C MET A 35 18.92 -14.29 -9.49
N PHE A 36 17.85 -14.07 -10.25
CA PHE A 36 17.84 -14.08 -11.72
C PHE A 36 17.09 -12.86 -12.29
N PRO A 37 17.38 -12.46 -13.54
CA PRO A 37 16.67 -11.36 -14.19
C PRO A 37 15.24 -11.76 -14.53
N LEU A 38 14.30 -10.93 -14.08
CA LEU A 38 12.88 -11.07 -14.35
C LEU A 38 12.51 -10.44 -15.68
N GLU A 39 11.80 -11.22 -16.49
CA GLU A 39 11.09 -10.74 -17.66
C GLU A 39 9.59 -10.81 -17.36
N LEU A 40 8.94 -9.66 -17.22
CA LEU A 40 7.51 -9.59 -16.91
C LEU A 40 6.71 -9.35 -18.19
N ALA A 41 5.86 -10.31 -18.53
CA ALA A 41 4.97 -10.27 -19.69
C ALA A 41 3.64 -10.96 -19.35
N SER A 42 2.57 -10.59 -20.05
CA SER A 42 1.21 -11.07 -19.72
C SER A 42 1.08 -12.59 -19.78
N HIS A 43 1.79 -13.25 -20.70
CA HIS A 43 1.80 -14.72 -20.82
C HIS A 43 2.55 -15.44 -19.70
N LYS A 44 3.35 -14.71 -18.90
CA LYS A 44 4.09 -15.23 -17.75
C LYS A 44 3.36 -15.01 -16.42
N ILE A 45 2.20 -14.33 -16.44
CA ILE A 45 1.35 -14.17 -15.26
C ILE A 45 0.23 -15.20 -15.32
N LEU A 46 0.29 -16.18 -14.42
CA LEU A 46 -0.67 -17.27 -14.36
C LEU A 46 -1.73 -16.97 -13.30
N TYR A 47 -2.98 -17.26 -13.64
CA TYR A 47 -4.15 -17.04 -12.78
C TYR A 47 -4.75 -18.39 -12.40
N GLU A 48 -4.69 -18.74 -11.12
CA GLU A 48 -5.35 -19.92 -10.58
C GLU A 48 -6.61 -19.48 -9.83
N LYS A 49 -7.78 -19.94 -10.27
CA LYS A 49 -9.02 -19.68 -9.55
C LYS A 49 -9.09 -20.61 -8.33
N ILE A 50 -9.13 -20.05 -7.13
CA ILE A 50 -9.27 -20.83 -5.91
C ILE A 50 -10.76 -21.04 -5.55
N PRO A 51 -11.10 -22.04 -4.70
CA PRO A 51 -12.50 -22.42 -4.42
C PRO A 51 -13.40 -21.30 -3.88
N THR A 52 -12.82 -20.25 -3.29
CA THR A 52 -13.54 -19.05 -2.81
C THR A 52 -14.01 -18.12 -3.95
N GLY A 53 -13.64 -18.43 -5.20
CA GLY A 53 -13.91 -17.58 -6.36
C GLY A 53 -12.88 -16.47 -6.59
N GLU A 54 -11.92 -16.31 -5.67
CA GLU A 54 -10.78 -15.42 -5.85
C GLU A 54 -9.73 -16.04 -6.79
N TYR A 55 -8.82 -15.21 -7.32
CA TYR A 55 -7.69 -15.68 -8.12
C TYR A 55 -6.40 -15.54 -7.33
N LYS A 56 -5.62 -16.63 -7.27
CA LYS A 56 -4.22 -16.62 -6.86
C LYS A 56 -3.35 -16.43 -8.10
N ILE A 57 -2.32 -15.62 -7.97
CA ILE A 57 -1.49 -15.21 -9.09
C ILE A 57 -0.09 -15.73 -8.89
N PHE A 58 0.44 -16.31 -9.95
CA PHE A 58 1.78 -16.86 -9.98
C PHE A 58 2.56 -16.20 -11.09
N LEU A 59 3.82 -15.91 -10.78
CA LEU A 59 4.80 -15.61 -11.81
C LEU A 59 5.31 -16.95 -12.37
N GLY A 60 4.89 -17.26 -13.59
CA GLY A 60 5.35 -18.41 -14.36
C GLY A 60 6.58 -18.09 -15.20
N ASP A 61 7.10 -19.12 -15.88
CA ASP A 61 8.27 -19.03 -16.77
C ASP A 61 9.49 -18.35 -16.11
N ILE A 62 9.80 -18.81 -14.89
CA ILE A 62 11.03 -18.49 -14.18
C ILE A 62 12.17 -19.26 -14.84
N SER A 63 12.59 -18.77 -16.00
CA SER A 63 13.70 -19.35 -16.74
C SER A 63 15.03 -18.91 -16.13
N THR A 64 15.74 -19.85 -15.51
CA THR A 64 17.14 -19.66 -15.03
C THR A 64 18.13 -19.50 -16.19
N THR A 65 17.68 -19.70 -17.44
CA THR A 65 18.50 -19.53 -18.64
C THR A 65 18.56 -18.08 -19.13
N ASN A 66 17.85 -17.14 -18.47
CA ASN A 66 18.05 -15.72 -18.76
C ASN A 66 19.46 -15.31 -18.33
N HIS A 67 20.35 -15.22 -19.31
CA HIS A 67 21.74 -14.87 -19.08
C HIS A 67 21.80 -13.47 -18.49
N TRP A 68 22.63 -13.31 -17.46
CA TRP A 68 22.88 -12.01 -16.88
C TRP A 68 23.36 -11.06 -17.98
N PRO A 69 22.64 -9.97 -18.28
CA PRO A 69 23.08 -9.03 -19.31
C PRO A 69 24.51 -8.62 -18.97
N LYS A 70 25.42 -8.63 -19.96
CA LYS A 70 26.85 -8.32 -19.74
C LYS A 70 27.10 -6.95 -19.08
N THR A 71 26.09 -6.09 -19.09
CA THR A 71 26.05 -4.76 -18.47
C THR A 71 25.76 -4.76 -16.97
N MET A 72 25.20 -5.84 -16.41
CA MET A 72 24.94 -5.99 -14.97
C MET A 72 26.15 -6.63 -14.30
N LYS A 73 26.78 -5.88 -13.39
CA LYS A 73 28.02 -6.31 -12.72
C LYS A 73 27.81 -6.57 -11.24
N LYS A 74 26.72 -6.05 -10.65
CA LYS A 74 26.40 -6.15 -9.22
C LYS A 74 24.97 -6.64 -9.01
N ILE A 75 24.73 -7.24 -7.85
CA ILE A 75 23.39 -7.64 -7.38
C ILE A 75 22.40 -6.48 -7.39
N GLU A 76 22.84 -5.29 -7.02
CA GLU A 76 22.00 -4.08 -7.03
C GLU A 76 21.53 -3.68 -8.45
N ASP A 77 22.34 -3.96 -9.48
CA ASP A 77 21.95 -3.74 -10.86
C ASP A 77 20.81 -4.68 -11.26
N LEU A 78 20.85 -5.93 -10.76
CA LEU A 78 19.82 -6.94 -10.99
C LEU A 78 18.53 -6.62 -10.24
N LYS A 79 18.61 -6.21 -8.97
CA LYS A 79 17.44 -5.74 -8.20
C LYS A 79 16.76 -4.57 -8.92
N ARG A 80 17.55 -3.58 -9.34
CA ARG A 80 17.08 -2.42 -10.10
C ARG A 80 16.46 -2.84 -11.43
N HIS A 81 17.06 -3.78 -12.15
CA HIS A 81 16.50 -4.32 -13.38
C HIS A 81 15.12 -4.95 -13.16
N ASN A 82 14.98 -5.81 -12.15
CA ASN A 82 13.73 -6.46 -11.82
C ASN A 82 12.62 -5.44 -11.47
N TRP A 83 12.96 -4.40 -10.70
CA TRP A 83 12.04 -3.29 -10.42
C TRP A 83 11.66 -2.50 -11.68
N ASN A 84 12.62 -2.23 -12.56
CA ASN A 84 12.38 -1.55 -13.83
C ASN A 84 11.48 -2.37 -14.77
N CYS A 85 11.68 -3.69 -14.83
CA CYS A 85 10.81 -4.60 -15.57
C CYS A 85 9.38 -4.54 -15.04
N LEU A 86 9.20 -4.48 -13.71
CA LEU A 86 7.88 -4.32 -13.09
C LEU A 86 7.25 -2.97 -13.44
N GLY A 87 8.00 -1.88 -13.36
CA GLY A 87 7.49 -0.55 -13.72
C GLY A 87 7.03 -0.47 -15.17
N LYS A 88 7.80 -1.05 -16.09
CA LYS A 88 7.42 -1.15 -17.51
C LYS A 88 6.17 -2.01 -17.71
N TYR A 89 6.08 -3.15 -17.03
CA TYR A 89 4.91 -4.02 -17.11
C TYR A 89 3.65 -3.34 -16.59
N ILE A 90 3.71 -2.73 -15.39
CA ILE A 90 2.61 -1.95 -14.82
C ILE A 90 2.22 -0.81 -15.77
N SER A 91 3.18 -0.09 -16.32
CA SER A 91 2.91 0.98 -17.31
C SER A 91 2.18 0.45 -18.54
N THR A 92 2.57 -0.71 -19.05
CA THR A 92 1.96 -1.34 -20.22
C THR A 92 0.52 -1.75 -19.97
N ILE A 93 0.22 -2.38 -18.82
CA ILE A 93 -1.16 -2.76 -18.46
C ILE A 93 -2.03 -1.54 -18.12
N MET A 94 -1.44 -0.37 -17.84
CA MET A 94 -2.17 0.87 -17.62
C MET A 94 -2.52 1.57 -18.94
N VAL A 95 -1.90 1.22 -20.07
CA VAL A 95 -2.21 1.82 -21.38
C VAL A 95 -3.67 1.55 -21.74
N GLY A 96 -4.40 2.59 -22.15
CA GLY A 96 -5.83 2.50 -22.47
C GLY A 96 -6.75 2.48 -21.26
N HIS A 97 -6.19 2.47 -20.03
CA HIS A 97 -6.94 2.63 -18.80
C HIS A 97 -6.70 4.03 -18.19
N LYS A 98 -7.59 4.46 -17.29
CA LYS A 98 -7.38 5.64 -16.43
C LYS A 98 -6.85 5.15 -15.08
N PRO A 99 -5.53 4.95 -14.91
CA PRO A 99 -4.98 4.51 -13.63
C PRO A 99 -5.24 5.55 -12.55
N ASN A 100 -5.44 5.09 -11.32
CA ASN A 100 -5.55 6.01 -10.19
C ASN A 100 -4.16 6.59 -9.85
N THR A 101 -4.16 7.71 -9.12
CA THR A 101 -2.92 8.43 -8.77
C THR A 101 -1.98 7.59 -7.90
N GLU A 102 -2.50 6.70 -7.07
CA GLU A 102 -1.66 5.80 -6.27
C GLU A 102 -0.86 4.84 -7.15
N LEU A 103 -1.46 4.28 -8.21
CA LEU A 103 -0.76 3.39 -9.14
C LEU A 103 0.30 4.12 -9.97
N ILE A 104 0.03 5.37 -10.36
CA ILE A 104 1.03 6.22 -11.01
C ILE A 104 2.20 6.44 -10.05
N HIS A 105 1.91 6.86 -8.81
CA HIS A 105 2.92 7.08 -7.78
C HIS A 105 3.75 5.83 -7.51
N LEU A 106 3.11 4.65 -7.42
CA LEU A 106 3.81 3.37 -7.24
C LEU A 106 4.89 3.18 -8.31
N VAL A 107 4.57 3.38 -9.59
CA VAL A 107 5.53 3.20 -10.69
C VAL A 107 6.73 4.14 -10.54
N ASP A 108 6.52 5.37 -10.10
CA ASP A 108 7.59 6.36 -9.90
C ASP A 108 8.54 6.01 -8.75
N VAL A 109 8.11 5.15 -7.82
CA VAL A 109 8.82 4.84 -6.57
C VAL A 109 9.12 3.36 -6.36
N LEU A 110 8.90 2.47 -7.35
CA LEU A 110 9.12 1.02 -7.27
C LEU A 110 10.51 0.58 -6.76
N ILE A 111 11.52 1.48 -6.78
CA ILE A 111 12.89 1.24 -6.31
C ILE A 111 13.08 1.69 -4.84
N LYS A 112 12.13 2.45 -4.30
CA LYS A 112 12.11 2.97 -2.93
C LYS A 112 11.16 2.12 -2.08
N ASP A 113 11.11 2.41 -0.78
CA ASP A 113 10.39 1.67 0.26
C ASP A 113 8.90 1.35 -0.07
N ILE A 114 8.72 0.29 -0.88
CA ILE A 114 7.44 -0.13 -1.45
C ILE A 114 6.41 -0.52 -0.39
N LEU A 115 6.88 -0.86 0.81
CA LEU A 115 5.99 -1.27 1.90
C LEU A 115 5.07 -0.12 2.30
N TRP A 116 5.51 1.12 2.09
CA TRP A 116 4.73 2.31 2.38
C TRP A 116 3.87 2.81 1.21
N GLU A 117 3.78 2.04 0.12
CA GLU A 117 3.04 2.48 -1.06
C GLU A 117 1.54 2.20 -0.95
N PRO A 118 0.69 3.23 -0.95
CA PRO A 118 -0.74 3.07 -0.70
C PRO A 118 -1.46 2.30 -1.82
N ALA A 119 -0.90 2.26 -3.02
CA ALA A 119 -1.40 1.46 -4.13
C ALA A 119 -1.42 -0.05 -3.84
N LEU A 120 -0.59 -0.51 -2.90
CA LEU A 120 -0.54 -1.90 -2.48
C LEU A 120 -1.52 -2.20 -1.33
N TRP A 121 -2.11 -1.16 -0.74
CA TRP A 121 -2.95 -1.27 0.45
C TRP A 121 -4.42 -1.40 0.06
N GLY A 122 -5.09 -2.43 0.56
CA GLY A 122 -6.55 -2.50 0.48
C GLY A 122 -7.21 -1.47 1.42
N SER A 123 -8.48 -1.14 1.18
CA SER A 123 -9.22 -0.14 1.96
C SER A 123 -9.19 -0.41 3.48
N LYS A 124 -9.22 -1.69 3.89
CA LYS A 124 -9.09 -2.08 5.32
C LYS A 124 -7.75 -1.68 5.94
N ILE A 125 -6.66 -1.78 5.18
CA ILE A 125 -5.31 -1.43 5.64
C ILE A 125 -5.20 0.09 5.78
N LYS A 126 -5.69 0.84 4.78
CA LYS A 126 -5.79 2.30 4.81
C LYS A 126 -6.61 2.81 6.01
N MET A 127 -7.74 2.18 6.30
CA MET A 127 -8.55 2.48 7.49
C MET A 127 -7.79 2.26 8.80
N ARG A 128 -7.08 1.12 8.92
CA ARG A 128 -6.29 0.82 10.12
C ARG A 128 -5.16 1.83 10.30
N PHE A 129 -4.50 2.24 9.22
CA PHE A 129 -3.47 3.27 9.27
C PHE A 129 -4.02 4.60 9.82
N VAL A 130 -5.18 5.05 9.35
CA VAL A 130 -5.85 6.24 9.91
C VAL A 130 -6.16 6.08 11.41
N ARG A 131 -6.67 4.92 11.83
CA ARG A 131 -6.96 4.64 13.26
C ARG A 131 -5.70 4.68 14.12
N GLU A 132 -4.60 4.19 13.60
CA GLU A 132 -3.32 4.14 14.32
C GLU A 132 -2.71 5.52 14.51
N ILE A 133 -2.83 6.40 13.52
CA ILE A 133 -2.46 7.81 13.69
C ILE A 133 -3.25 8.42 14.84
N VAL A 134 -4.56 8.16 14.91
CA VAL A 134 -5.42 8.66 15.99
C VAL A 134 -5.05 8.05 17.34
N TRP A 135 -4.77 6.75 17.40
CA TRP A 135 -4.27 6.11 18.63
C TRP A 135 -2.97 6.76 19.11
N CYS A 136 -2.04 7.07 18.19
CA CYS A 136 -0.82 7.80 18.50
C CYS A 136 -1.08 9.20 19.08
N LEU A 137 -2.15 9.88 18.65
CA LEU A 137 -2.57 11.18 19.17
C LEU A 137 -3.25 11.07 20.53
N GLU A 138 -4.03 10.02 20.77
CA GLU A 138 -4.74 9.76 22.02
C GLU A 138 -3.79 9.32 23.15
N ASN A 139 -2.74 8.57 22.82
CA ASN A 139 -1.74 8.09 23.78
C ASN A 139 -0.61 9.08 24.06
N ASP A 140 -0.58 10.23 23.37
CA ASP A 140 0.37 11.29 23.67
C ASP A 140 -0.12 12.17 24.84
N LYS A 141 0.40 11.84 26.03
CA LYS A 141 0.08 12.55 27.29
C LYS A 141 0.51 14.02 27.28
N THR A 142 1.47 14.40 26.44
CA THR A 142 1.99 15.78 26.37
C THR A 142 1.19 16.68 25.44
N GLY A 143 0.36 16.10 24.56
CA GLY A 143 -0.38 16.82 23.52
C GLY A 143 0.49 17.39 22.38
N GLY A 144 1.81 17.14 22.39
CA GLY A 144 2.75 17.61 21.39
C GLY A 144 2.40 17.14 19.97
N ARG A 145 1.96 15.89 19.80
CA ARG A 145 1.56 15.32 18.50
C ARG A 145 0.34 16.03 17.91
N LYS A 146 -0.66 16.37 18.73
CA LYS A 146 -1.83 17.15 18.28
C LYS A 146 -1.41 18.56 17.83
N SER A 147 -0.50 19.20 18.56
CA SER A 147 0.06 20.50 18.19
C SER A 147 0.82 20.42 16.86
N THR A 148 1.64 19.39 16.66
CA THR A 148 2.37 19.16 15.41
C THR A 148 1.44 19.00 14.22
N LEU A 149 0.43 18.12 14.28
CA LEU A 149 -0.49 17.93 13.16
C LEU A 149 -1.38 19.15 12.88
N SER A 150 -1.64 19.98 13.89
CA SER A 150 -2.42 21.22 13.71
C SER A 150 -1.69 22.25 12.85
N LYS A 151 -0.36 22.19 12.79
CA LYS A 151 0.49 23.11 12.00
C LYS A 151 0.73 22.62 10.57
N LEU A 152 0.45 21.35 10.29
CA LEU A 152 0.66 20.77 8.97
C LEU A 152 -0.53 21.01 8.04
N SER A 153 -0.24 21.15 6.76
CA SER A 153 -1.24 21.45 5.73
C SER A 153 -2.30 20.34 5.61
N PRO A 154 -3.58 20.70 5.42
CA PRO A 154 -4.67 19.73 5.32
C PRO A 154 -4.56 18.82 4.09
N LEU A 155 -5.27 17.70 4.10
CA LEU A 155 -5.28 16.75 2.98
C LEU A 155 -6.05 17.24 1.74
N GLY A 156 -6.83 18.32 1.88
CA GLY A 156 -7.63 18.89 0.80
C GLY A 156 -8.86 18.04 0.48
N LEU A 157 -9.60 17.61 1.51
CA LEU A 157 -10.78 16.74 1.40
C LEU A 157 -12.07 17.51 1.11
N GLN A 158 -11.98 18.78 0.69
CA GLN A 158 -13.11 19.70 0.67
C GLN A 158 -14.25 19.24 -0.25
N ASP A 159 -13.91 18.71 -1.43
CA ASP A 159 -14.89 18.21 -2.37
C ASP A 159 -15.64 17.00 -1.81
N CYS A 160 -14.93 16.12 -1.08
CA CYS A 160 -15.53 14.97 -0.42
C CYS A 160 -16.45 15.41 0.73
N ILE A 161 -16.00 16.34 1.59
CA ILE A 161 -16.78 16.93 2.69
C ILE A 161 -18.09 17.51 2.16
N THR A 162 -17.98 18.31 1.10
CA THR A 162 -19.13 18.98 0.48
C THR A 162 -20.10 17.95 -0.12
N LYS A 163 -19.60 16.95 -0.84
CA LYS A 163 -20.44 15.87 -1.39
C LYS A 163 -21.19 15.10 -0.31
N LEU A 164 -20.53 14.85 0.82
CA LEU A 164 -21.09 14.15 1.98
C LEU A 164 -22.06 15.00 2.82
N GLY A 165 -22.21 16.29 2.50
CA GLY A 165 -23.06 17.21 3.25
C GLY A 165 -22.54 17.50 4.67
N LEU A 166 -21.23 17.40 4.87
CA LEU A 166 -20.55 17.72 6.14
C LEU A 166 -20.17 19.20 6.20
N ASN A 167 -19.99 19.74 7.41
CA ASN A 167 -19.70 21.16 7.59
C ASN A 167 -18.30 21.56 7.08
N TYR A 168 -18.24 22.67 6.33
CA TYR A 168 -17.07 23.15 5.58
C TYR A 168 -15.85 23.50 6.47
N ASN A 169 -16.05 23.70 7.78
CA ASN A 169 -14.99 24.12 8.71
C ASN A 169 -14.10 22.98 9.24
N GLU A 170 -14.29 21.74 8.80
CA GLU A 170 -13.76 20.55 9.47
C GLU A 170 -12.36 20.07 9.02
N ALA A 171 -11.73 20.66 7.98
CA ALA A 171 -10.43 20.17 7.46
C ALA A 171 -9.40 21.28 7.15
N LYS A 172 -9.10 22.13 8.14
CA LYS A 172 -8.14 23.25 8.00
C LYS A 172 -6.67 22.87 8.26
N SER A 173 -6.43 21.70 8.81
CA SER A 173 -5.11 21.16 9.15
C SER A 173 -5.03 19.66 8.90
N LEU A 174 -3.83 19.07 8.95
CA LEU A 174 -3.67 17.62 8.88
C LEU A 174 -4.39 16.93 10.05
N LEU A 175 -4.35 17.50 11.26
CA LEU A 175 -5.08 16.98 12.43
C LEU A 175 -6.57 16.85 12.13
N SER A 176 -7.18 17.94 11.70
CA SER A 176 -8.63 17.98 11.42
C SER A 176 -9.01 17.04 10.26
N SER A 177 -8.16 16.93 9.23
CA SER A 177 -8.33 15.97 8.14
C SER A 177 -8.30 14.52 8.64
N VAL A 178 -7.36 14.16 9.52
CA VAL A 178 -7.25 12.81 10.10
C VAL A 178 -8.46 12.49 10.99
N MET A 179 -8.88 13.43 11.84
CA MET A 179 -10.05 13.25 12.71
C MET A 179 -11.33 13.07 11.89
N LEU A 180 -11.48 13.82 10.79
CA LEU A 180 -12.59 13.67 9.87
C LEU A 180 -12.59 12.29 9.18
N LEU A 181 -11.45 11.87 8.64
CA LEU A 181 -11.30 10.53 8.05
C LEU A 181 -11.62 9.42 9.07
N ARG A 182 -11.26 9.61 10.34
CA ARG A 182 -11.52 8.64 11.40
C ARG A 182 -13.00 8.63 11.81
N ASN A 183 -13.56 9.77 12.19
CA ASN A 183 -14.88 9.87 12.83
C ASN A 183 -16.05 9.90 11.87
N LYS A 184 -15.84 10.44 10.67
CA LYS A 184 -16.96 10.75 9.78
C LYS A 184 -16.89 9.94 8.51
N ILE A 185 -15.71 9.69 7.95
CA ILE A 185 -15.60 9.17 6.58
C ILE A 185 -15.28 7.68 6.49
N VAL A 186 -14.11 7.24 6.93
CA VAL A 186 -13.60 5.94 6.48
C VAL A 186 -13.47 4.94 7.63
N ALA A 187 -13.06 5.35 8.84
CA ALA A 187 -12.68 4.40 9.88
C ALA A 187 -13.81 4.04 10.87
N HIS A 188 -14.59 5.02 11.31
CA HIS A 188 -15.63 4.89 12.35
C HIS A 188 -16.80 5.82 12.01
N GLN A 189 -17.42 5.60 10.85
CA GLN A 189 -18.70 6.23 10.58
C GLN A 189 -19.74 5.61 11.52
N ASP A 190 -20.33 6.44 12.37
CA ASP A 190 -21.39 6.03 13.29
C ASP A 190 -22.78 6.15 12.64
N ASP A 191 -22.95 7.12 11.71
CA ASP A 191 -24.25 7.44 11.10
C ASP A 191 -24.20 7.55 9.57
N PRO A 192 -25.29 7.18 8.85
CA PRO A 192 -25.41 7.36 7.40
C PRO A 192 -25.42 8.85 6.99
N TYR A 193 -24.96 9.14 5.77
CA TYR A 193 -24.96 10.49 5.21
C TYR A 193 -26.32 10.87 4.64
N GLN A 194 -27.13 11.56 5.45
CA GLN A 194 -28.48 12.00 5.05
C GLN A 194 -28.45 13.06 3.94
N ASN A 195 -27.39 13.89 3.90
CA ASN A 195 -27.27 15.02 2.98
C ASN A 195 -26.31 14.75 1.81
N TYR A 196 -26.05 13.48 1.48
CA TYR A 196 -25.17 13.15 0.37
C TYR A 196 -25.78 13.54 -0.98
N THR A 197 -24.98 14.21 -1.81
CA THR A 197 -25.44 14.82 -3.08
C THR A 197 -25.07 14.01 -4.33
N GLY A 198 -24.37 12.88 -4.19
CA GLY A 198 -23.96 12.02 -5.30
C GLY A 198 -24.83 10.78 -5.52
N PRO A 199 -24.40 9.84 -6.39
CA PRO A 199 -25.12 8.60 -6.65
C PRO A 199 -25.17 7.68 -5.43
N LYS A 200 -26.37 7.25 -5.01
CA LYS A 200 -26.58 6.49 -3.76
C LYS A 200 -25.82 5.17 -3.72
N GLU A 201 -25.49 4.60 -4.88
CA GLU A 201 -24.69 3.38 -5.02
C GLU A 201 -23.24 3.57 -4.57
N GLN A 202 -22.77 4.83 -4.54
CA GLN A 202 -21.43 5.22 -4.05
C GLN A 202 -21.40 5.41 -2.53
N ILE A 203 -22.55 5.56 -1.88
CA ILE A 203 -22.69 5.64 -0.43
C ILE A 203 -23.39 4.41 0.12
N GLY A 204 -22.61 3.39 0.44
CA GLY A 204 -23.09 2.25 1.22
C GLY A 204 -22.58 2.29 2.66
N VAL A 205 -23.12 1.40 3.50
CA VAL A 205 -22.57 1.11 4.84
C VAL A 205 -21.16 0.48 4.76
N ALA A 206 -20.78 -0.01 3.57
CA ALA A 206 -19.49 -0.62 3.33
C ALA A 206 -18.39 0.45 3.28
N LYS A 207 -17.54 0.47 4.31
CA LYS A 207 -16.39 1.39 4.44
C LYS A 207 -15.48 1.45 3.20
N ALA A 208 -15.40 0.36 2.42
CA ALA A 208 -14.62 0.31 1.18
C ALA A 208 -15.16 1.27 0.09
N LEU A 209 -16.48 1.47 0.02
CA LEU A 209 -17.09 2.43 -0.91
C LEU A 209 -16.76 3.87 -0.52
N LEU A 210 -16.68 4.16 0.78
CA LEU A 210 -16.32 5.48 1.28
C LEU A 210 -14.83 5.78 1.06
N GLU A 211 -13.96 4.81 1.26
CA GLU A 211 -12.55 4.96 0.90
C GLU A 211 -12.38 5.23 -0.60
N LYS A 212 -13.14 4.52 -1.44
CA LYS A 212 -13.19 4.78 -2.89
C LYS A 212 -13.70 6.20 -3.20
N LEU A 213 -14.75 6.68 -2.53
CA LEU A 213 -15.28 8.04 -2.71
C LEU A 213 -14.24 9.12 -2.37
N VAL A 214 -13.46 8.91 -1.30
CA VAL A 214 -12.36 9.80 -0.94
C VAL A 214 -11.28 9.77 -2.02
N LEU A 215 -10.89 8.60 -2.52
CA LEU A 215 -9.93 8.50 -3.62
C LEU A 215 -10.43 9.19 -4.88
N ASP A 216 -11.69 9.00 -5.26
CA ASP A 216 -12.26 9.62 -6.45
C ASP A 216 -12.32 11.15 -6.34
N SER A 217 -12.48 11.68 -5.12
CA SER A 217 -12.52 13.13 -4.87
C SER A 217 -11.13 13.74 -4.62
N LYS A 218 -10.24 13.00 -3.97
CA LYS A 218 -8.85 13.42 -3.68
C LYS A 218 -7.87 12.25 -3.87
N PRO A 219 -7.46 11.96 -5.13
CA PRO A 219 -6.68 10.77 -5.46
C PRO A 219 -5.33 10.61 -4.75
N ALA A 220 -4.71 11.73 -4.35
CA ALA A 220 -3.40 11.75 -3.71
C ALA A 220 -3.45 11.85 -2.17
N TYR A 221 -4.63 11.79 -1.54
CA TYR A 221 -4.76 12.06 -0.10
C TYR A 221 -3.93 11.09 0.75
N MET A 222 -3.91 9.80 0.39
CA MET A 222 -3.20 8.78 1.17
C MET A 222 -1.69 8.88 0.99
N ILE A 223 -1.21 9.20 -0.23
CA ILE A 223 0.21 9.48 -0.50
C ILE A 223 0.69 10.60 0.42
N LYS A 224 0.01 11.75 0.39
CA LYS A 224 0.33 12.90 1.24
C LYS A 224 0.28 12.54 2.73
N LEU A 225 -0.75 11.81 3.17
CA LEU A 225 -0.88 11.42 4.57
C LEU A 225 0.31 10.56 5.02
N ILE A 226 0.70 9.58 4.21
CA ILE A 226 1.84 8.70 4.48
C ILE A 226 3.13 9.53 4.55
N GLU A 227 3.39 10.38 3.56
CA GLU A 227 4.59 11.23 3.53
C GLU A 227 4.74 12.07 4.80
N GLU A 228 3.67 12.75 5.22
CA GLU A 228 3.70 13.59 6.42
C GLU A 228 3.89 12.77 7.69
N ILE A 229 3.18 11.65 7.85
CA ILE A 229 3.28 10.79 9.05
C ILE A 229 4.63 10.08 9.14
N ARG A 230 5.22 9.69 8.00
CA ARG A 230 6.53 9.06 7.97
C ARG A 230 7.63 10.01 8.43
N LYS A 231 7.59 11.28 8.05
CA LYS A 231 8.55 12.31 8.53
C LYS A 231 8.53 12.46 10.06
N LEU A 232 7.38 12.19 10.68
CA LEU A 232 7.18 12.30 12.12
C LEU A 232 7.69 11.08 12.90
N ASN A 233 7.91 9.95 12.23
CA ASN A 233 8.42 8.70 12.81
C ASN A 233 7.61 8.19 14.03
N TRP A 234 6.29 8.43 14.05
CA TRP A 234 5.41 7.93 15.13
C TRP A 234 5.03 6.47 14.97
N ILE A 235 5.07 6.00 13.72
CA ILE A 235 4.71 4.65 13.32
C ILE A 235 5.95 4.01 12.72
N GLY A 236 6.49 3.02 13.43
CA GLY A 236 7.77 2.38 13.08
C GLY A 236 7.68 1.35 11.95
N GLU A 237 6.49 0.84 11.65
CA GLU A 237 6.32 -0.23 10.66
C GLU A 237 5.16 0.01 9.69
N SER A 238 5.40 -0.39 8.43
CA SER A 238 4.39 -0.33 7.38
C SER A 238 3.16 -1.16 7.73
N PRO A 239 1.94 -0.65 7.45
CA PRO A 239 0.70 -1.40 7.53
C PRO A 239 0.68 -2.79 6.89
N LEU A 240 1.52 -3.06 5.88
CA LEU A 240 1.54 -4.35 5.17
C LEU A 240 2.20 -5.49 5.95
N VAL A 241 3.23 -5.19 6.75
CA VAL A 241 4.04 -6.22 7.44
C VAL A 241 3.63 -6.44 8.89
N ARG A 242 2.74 -5.59 9.39
CA ARG A 242 2.23 -5.57 10.76
C ARG A 242 1.74 -6.92 11.30
N SER A 243 1.02 -7.71 10.51
CA SER A 243 0.54 -9.02 10.97
C SER A 243 1.65 -10.08 11.10
N LEU A 244 2.86 -9.74 10.69
CA LEU A 244 4.06 -10.58 10.71
C LEU A 244 5.03 -10.18 11.84
N THR A 245 4.75 -9.10 12.56
CA THR A 245 5.63 -8.54 13.58
C THR A 245 4.90 -8.40 14.92
N SER A 246 5.67 -8.21 15.99
CA SER A 246 5.13 -7.94 17.32
C SER A 246 4.58 -6.52 17.47
N TYR A 247 4.83 -5.63 16.50
CA TYR A 247 4.41 -4.22 16.52
C TYR A 247 2.93 -4.06 16.84
N VAL A 248 2.08 -4.90 16.25
CA VAL A 248 0.62 -4.78 16.40
C VAL A 248 0.14 -5.17 17.80
N LYS A 249 0.92 -5.88 18.61
CA LYS A 249 0.51 -6.22 19.99
C LYS A 249 0.27 -4.99 20.85
N ALA A 250 0.95 -3.88 20.59
CA ALA A 250 0.74 -2.62 21.29
C ALA A 250 -0.58 -1.92 20.91
N PHE A 251 -1.15 -2.26 19.75
CA PHE A 251 -2.31 -1.61 19.15
C PHE A 251 -3.58 -2.48 19.15
N ASP A 252 -3.43 -3.80 19.02
CA ASP A 252 -4.50 -4.79 19.04
C ASP A 252 -3.99 -6.06 19.76
N PRO A 253 -4.12 -6.12 21.10
CA PRO A 253 -3.63 -7.24 21.90
C PRO A 253 -4.27 -8.58 21.55
N ASN A 254 -5.44 -8.55 20.92
CA ASN A 254 -6.24 -9.73 20.56
C ASN A 254 -5.94 -10.23 19.14
N LEU A 255 -5.13 -9.53 18.36
CA LEU A 255 -4.78 -9.94 17.01
C LEU A 255 -3.82 -11.15 17.04
N LYS A 256 -4.29 -12.30 16.56
CA LYS A 256 -3.43 -13.48 16.37
C LYS A 256 -2.37 -13.18 15.31
N ILE A 257 -1.11 -13.12 15.71
CA ILE A 257 0.04 -13.06 14.79
C ILE A 257 0.07 -14.37 14.00
N ARG A 258 0.20 -14.29 12.68
CA ARG A 258 0.47 -15.49 11.88
C ARG A 258 1.93 -15.86 12.09
N THR A 259 2.18 -16.85 12.94
CA THR A 259 3.46 -17.57 12.94
C THR A 259 3.45 -18.47 11.70
N SER A 260 4.42 -18.24 10.81
CA SER A 260 4.74 -19.14 9.71
C SER A 260 5.15 -20.52 10.22
#